data_AF-A0A0Q9YW81-F1
#
_entry.id   AF-A0A0Q9YW81-F1
#
_cell.length_a   1.000
_cell.length_b   1.000
_cell.length_c   1.000
_cell.angle_alpha   90.00
_cell.angle_beta   90.00
_cell.angle_gamma   90.00
#
_symmetry.space_group_name_H-M   'P 1'
#
loop_
_entity.id
_entity.type
_entity.pdbx_description
1 polymer ?
#
loop_
_entity_poly.entity_id
_entity_poly.type
_entity_poly.pdbx_seq_one_letter_code
_entity_poly.pdbx_strand_id
1 'polypeptide(L)'
;MDISWFMRCLNEKIARASNKEDETKGRFWEGRFKSQALLDEGAVLSAMAYVDLNPIRAKTAEALETSDFTSIQERLQMLAKQLKQKNAINKTQQPKHLMPLKTPHQHQMPKIGFALKDYLDLVDSTGRVIREGKRGVIPQKVLPILSRLNLNPKEWVNMVEHLQNRFSYAIGHSAKLLKFNCENRHYGPKGILYSKKYYFTVA
;
A
#
# COMPACT_ATOMS: atom_id res chain seq x y z
N MET A 1 -3.32 22.93 3.60
CA MET A 1 -4.14 22.54 2.42
C MET A 1 -5.13 21.49 2.88
N ASP A 2 -6.42 21.70 2.65
CA ASP A 2 -7.47 20.74 3.00
C ASP A 2 -7.54 19.61 1.94
N ILE A 3 -7.66 18.36 2.38
CA ILE A 3 -7.64 17.20 1.47
C ILE A 3 -8.86 17.18 0.55
N SER A 4 -10.01 17.66 1.02
CA SER A 4 -11.24 17.73 0.22
C SER A 4 -11.09 18.78 -0.87
N TRP A 5 -10.45 19.91 -0.57
CA TRP A 5 -10.12 20.92 -1.57
C TRP A 5 -9.15 20.40 -2.63
N PHE A 6 -8.09 19.70 -2.20
CA PHE A 6 -7.14 19.06 -3.11
C PHE A 6 -7.85 18.06 -4.04
N MET A 7 -8.64 17.14 -3.48
CA MET A 7 -9.38 16.13 -4.26
C MET A 7 -10.40 16.77 -5.20
N ARG A 8 -11.09 17.84 -4.79
CA ARG A 8 -12.00 18.58 -5.68
C ARG A 8 -11.27 19.10 -6.91
N CYS A 9 -10.16 19.81 -6.70
CA CYS A 9 -9.38 20.41 -7.78
C CYS A 9 -8.76 19.36 -8.71
N LEU A 10 -8.29 18.23 -8.16
CA LEU A 10 -7.74 17.13 -8.94
C LEU A 10 -8.82 16.45 -9.78
N ASN A 11 -9.91 16.02 -9.14
CA ASN A 11 -10.98 15.26 -9.78
C ASN A 11 -11.69 16.06 -10.86
N GLU A 12 -11.90 17.36 -10.66
CA GLU A 12 -12.53 18.23 -11.65
C GLU A 12 -11.70 18.30 -12.94
N LYS A 13 -10.39 18.49 -12.82
CA LYS A 13 -9.50 18.57 -13.99
C LYS A 13 -9.51 17.28 -14.79
N ILE A 14 -9.40 16.13 -14.12
CA ILE A 14 -9.42 14.83 -14.79
C ILE A 14 -10.78 14.58 -15.42
N ALA A 15 -11.88 14.81 -14.70
CA ALA A 15 -13.24 14.59 -15.23
C ALA A 15 -13.52 15.43 -16.49
N ARG A 16 -13.11 16.70 -16.50
CA ARG A 16 -13.26 17.56 -17.68
C ARG A 16 -12.41 17.09 -18.86
N ALA A 17 -11.18 16.65 -18.61
CA ALA A 17 -10.28 16.15 -19.65
C ALA A 17 -10.85 14.86 -20.27
N SER A 18 -11.24 13.88 -19.45
CA SER A 18 -11.77 12.60 -19.92
C SER A 18 -13.11 12.76 -20.65
N ASN A 19 -14.05 13.56 -20.13
CA ASN A 19 -15.32 13.82 -20.83
C ASN A 19 -15.09 14.50 -22.19
N LYS A 20 -14.09 15.38 -22.30
CA LYS A 20 -13.74 16.03 -23.57
C LYS A 20 -13.13 15.04 -24.56
N GLU A 21 -12.26 14.14 -24.09
CA GLU A 21 -11.64 13.09 -24.89
C GLU A 21 -12.68 12.10 -25.45
N ASP A 22 -13.66 11.72 -24.62
CA ASP A 22 -14.72 10.77 -25.00
C ASP A 22 -15.92 11.45 -25.72
N GLU A 23 -15.88 12.76 -25.95
CA GLU A 23 -17.00 13.56 -26.48
C GLU A 23 -18.33 13.41 -25.69
N THR A 24 -18.24 13.09 -24.40
CA THR A 24 -19.39 12.89 -23.52
C THR A 24 -19.61 14.05 -22.55
N LYS A 25 -20.77 14.06 -21.89
CA LYS A 25 -21.10 14.98 -20.79
C LYS A 25 -21.57 14.19 -19.59
N GLY A 26 -21.38 14.75 -18.40
CA GLY A 26 -21.93 14.20 -17.17
C GLY A 26 -20.86 13.86 -16.15
N ARG A 27 -21.22 12.91 -15.27
CA ARG A 27 -20.45 12.56 -14.08
C ARG A 27 -19.41 11.50 -14.41
N PHE A 28 -18.13 11.84 -14.25
CA PHE A 28 -17.02 10.90 -14.43
C PHE A 28 -16.70 10.08 -13.16
N TRP A 29 -16.69 10.74 -11.99
CA TRP A 29 -16.34 10.11 -10.71
C TRP A 29 -17.56 9.75 -9.85
N GLU A 30 -17.42 8.81 -8.91
CA GLU A 30 -18.42 8.54 -7.87
C GLU A 30 -18.73 9.75 -6.96
N GLY A 31 -19.74 9.57 -6.08
CA GLY A 31 -20.22 10.49 -5.05
C GLY A 31 -19.15 11.33 -4.36
N ARG A 32 -18.47 10.67 -3.41
CA ARG A 32 -17.49 11.22 -2.49
C ARG A 32 -16.26 10.33 -2.52
N PHE A 33 -15.08 10.92 -2.35
CA PHE A 33 -13.86 10.14 -2.14
C PHE A 33 -13.86 9.50 -0.74
N LYS A 34 -13.12 8.40 -0.59
CA LYS A 34 -12.83 7.79 0.71
C LYS A 34 -11.45 8.26 1.16
N SER A 35 -11.30 8.56 2.45
CA SER A 35 -10.02 8.91 3.06
C SER A 35 -9.86 8.12 4.36
N GLN A 36 -8.73 7.42 4.48
CA GLN A 36 -8.39 6.58 5.61
C GLN A 36 -7.02 6.97 6.14
N ALA A 37 -6.95 7.37 7.41
CA ALA A 37 -5.69 7.67 8.08
C ALA A 37 -4.90 6.37 8.34
N LEU A 38 -3.62 6.35 7.97
CA LEU A 38 -2.71 5.22 8.22
C LEU A 38 -1.93 5.51 9.50
N LEU A 39 -2.22 4.78 10.59
CA LEU A 39 -1.78 5.14 11.94
C LEU A 39 -0.43 4.51 12.35
N ASP A 40 0.07 3.54 11.59
CA ASP A 40 1.34 2.85 11.86
C ASP A 40 2.01 2.33 10.57
N GLU A 41 3.24 1.86 10.70
CA GLU A 41 4.00 1.29 9.59
C GLU A 41 3.31 0.06 8.98
N GLY A 42 2.61 -0.74 9.79
CA GLY A 42 1.82 -1.87 9.29
C GLY A 42 0.69 -1.41 8.36
N ALA A 43 -0.01 -0.34 8.72
CA ALA A 43 -1.06 0.28 7.90
C ALA A 43 -0.48 0.88 6.61
N VAL A 44 0.66 1.58 6.69
CA VAL A 44 1.37 2.11 5.52
C VAL A 44 1.76 0.98 4.57
N LEU A 45 2.40 -0.07 5.07
CA LEU A 45 2.84 -1.20 4.26
C LEU A 45 1.67 -1.94 3.63
N SER A 46 0.58 -2.13 4.39
CA SER A 46 -0.65 -2.77 3.88
C SER A 46 -1.27 -1.97 2.74
N ALA A 47 -1.33 -0.64 2.87
CA ALA A 47 -1.85 0.24 1.83
C ALA A 47 -0.98 0.25 0.58
N MET A 48 0.35 0.27 0.74
CA MET A 48 1.29 0.16 -0.38
C MET A 48 1.12 -1.18 -1.12
N ALA A 49 1.12 -2.30 -0.38
CA ALA A 49 0.93 -3.63 -0.95
C ALA A 49 -0.45 -3.77 -1.62
N TYR A 50 -1.51 -3.22 -1.03
CA TYR A 50 -2.84 -3.19 -1.64
C TYR A 50 -2.83 -2.53 -3.01
N VAL A 51 -2.25 -1.33 -3.11
CA VAL A 51 -2.18 -0.57 -4.37
C VAL A 51 -1.32 -1.28 -5.41
N ASP A 52 -0.11 -1.70 -5.03
CA ASP A 52 0.83 -2.34 -5.94
C ASP A 52 0.33 -3.72 -6.44
N LEU A 53 -0.59 -4.37 -5.70
CA LEU A 53 -1.23 -5.62 -6.10
C LEU A 53 -2.59 -5.44 -6.79
N ASN A 54 -3.10 -4.21 -6.94
CA ASN A 54 -4.37 -3.97 -7.62
C ASN A 54 -4.40 -4.51 -9.07
N PRO A 55 -3.37 -4.28 -9.91
CA PRO A 55 -3.37 -4.83 -11.26
C PRO A 55 -3.40 -6.37 -11.30
N ILE A 56 -2.69 -7.02 -10.39
CA ILE A 56 -2.70 -8.48 -10.25
C ILE A 56 -4.09 -8.97 -9.84
N ARG A 57 -4.72 -8.32 -8.87
CA ARG A 57 -6.08 -8.64 -8.39
C ARG A 57 -7.14 -8.41 -9.46
N ALA A 58 -6.99 -7.36 -10.25
CA ALA A 58 -7.87 -7.03 -11.37
C ALA A 58 -7.62 -7.90 -12.62
N LYS A 59 -6.60 -8.78 -12.59
CA LYS A 59 -6.16 -9.61 -13.72
C LYS A 59 -5.72 -8.78 -14.94
N THR A 60 -5.25 -7.55 -14.72
CA THR A 60 -4.67 -6.70 -15.77
C THR A 60 -3.15 -6.84 -15.86
N ALA A 61 -2.53 -7.57 -14.92
CA ALA A 61 -1.11 -7.91 -14.93
C ALA A 61 -0.90 -9.32 -14.34
N GLU A 62 0.12 -10.03 -14.82
CA GLU A 62 0.46 -11.38 -14.32
C GLU A 62 1.62 -11.37 -13.31
N ALA A 63 2.43 -10.32 -13.33
CA ALA A 63 3.61 -10.12 -12.50
C ALA A 63 3.80 -8.64 -12.14
N LEU A 64 4.57 -8.37 -11.08
CA LEU A 64 4.79 -7.00 -10.57
C LEU A 64 5.54 -6.12 -11.58
N GLU A 65 6.38 -6.73 -12.41
CA GLU A 65 7.10 -6.09 -13.51
C GLU A 65 6.16 -5.60 -14.62
N THR A 66 5.01 -6.25 -14.77
CA THR A 66 3.95 -5.94 -15.75
C THR A 66 2.78 -5.16 -15.16
N SER A 67 2.84 -4.81 -13.87
CA SER A 67 1.82 -4.01 -13.20
C SER A 67 2.00 -2.53 -13.55
N ASP A 68 1.53 -2.13 -14.73
CA ASP A 68 1.70 -0.76 -15.24
C ASP A 68 1.17 0.31 -14.27
N PHE A 69 1.88 1.42 -14.22
CA PHE A 69 1.56 2.61 -13.41
C PHE A 69 1.54 2.34 -11.89
N THR A 70 2.36 1.40 -11.41
CA THR A 70 2.54 1.12 -9.98
C THR A 70 3.92 1.49 -9.48
N SER A 71 4.00 1.84 -8.19
CA SER A 71 5.26 2.25 -7.57
C SER A 71 6.26 1.09 -7.49
N ILE A 72 5.77 -0.15 -7.33
CA ILE A 72 6.62 -1.34 -7.32
C ILE A 72 7.23 -1.61 -8.69
N GLN A 73 6.46 -1.42 -9.78
CA GLN A 73 6.96 -1.59 -11.13
C GLN A 73 8.12 -0.64 -11.40
N GLU A 74 7.96 0.64 -11.06
CA GLU A 74 9.00 1.66 -11.25
C GLU A 74 10.29 1.33 -10.47
N ARG A 75 10.15 0.85 -9.23
CA ARG A 75 11.29 0.38 -8.43
C ARG A 75 11.99 -0.80 -9.11
N LEU A 76 11.24 -1.80 -9.58
CA LEU A 76 11.77 -2.98 -10.26
C LEU A 76 12.46 -2.63 -11.59
N GLN A 77 11.88 -1.75 -12.39
CA GLN A 77 12.49 -1.26 -13.63
C GLN A 77 13.82 -0.56 -13.37
N MET A 78 13.90 0.27 -12.32
CA MET A 78 15.14 0.93 -11.95
C MET A 78 16.20 -0.08 -11.49
N LEU A 79 15.83 -1.03 -10.63
CA LEU A 79 16.70 -2.14 -10.21
C LEU A 79 17.23 -2.93 -11.42
N ALA A 80 16.37 -3.30 -12.36
CA ALA A 80 16.74 -4.03 -13.57
C ALA A 80 17.72 -3.23 -14.45
N LYS A 81 17.51 -1.92 -14.61
CA LYS A 81 18.44 -1.03 -15.32
C LYS A 81 19.81 -1.00 -14.63
N GLN A 82 19.85 -0.90 -13.30
CA GLN A 82 21.09 -0.89 -12.54
C GLN A 82 21.87 -2.22 -12.66
N LEU A 83 21.17 -3.36 -12.61
CA LEU A 83 21.77 -4.68 -12.76
C LEU A 83 22.43 -4.85 -14.14
N LYS A 84 21.79 -4.34 -15.20
CA LYS A 84 22.34 -4.37 -16.56
C LYS A 84 23.61 -3.50 -16.72
N GLN A 85 23.69 -2.39 -15.99
CA GLN A 85 24.78 -1.41 -16.11
C GLN A 85 26.06 -1.79 -15.36
N LYS A 86 26.14 -2.97 -14.70
CA LYS A 86 27.28 -3.40 -13.86
C LYS A 86 27.73 -2.41 -12.76
N ASN A 87 26.97 -1.33 -12.50
CA ASN A 87 27.18 -0.39 -11.40
C ASN A 87 26.69 -0.95 -10.06
N ALA A 88 27.04 -2.22 -9.79
CA ALA A 88 26.41 -3.04 -8.76
C ALA A 88 26.94 -2.83 -7.34
N ILE A 89 28.00 -2.04 -7.12
CA ILE A 89 28.74 -2.21 -5.86
C ILE A 89 28.34 -1.24 -4.74
N ASN A 90 27.82 -0.02 -4.98
CA ASN A 90 27.74 0.92 -3.85
C ASN A 90 26.39 1.59 -3.53
N LYS A 91 25.38 1.69 -4.42
CA LYS A 91 24.09 2.28 -4.05
C LYS A 91 22.92 1.73 -4.87
N THR A 92 22.03 0.96 -4.26
CA THR A 92 20.69 0.68 -4.82
C THR A 92 19.95 2.02 -4.94
N GLN A 93 19.71 2.46 -6.17
CA GLN A 93 19.02 3.72 -6.42
C GLN A 93 17.52 3.45 -6.52
N GLN A 94 16.72 4.43 -6.14
CA GLN A 94 15.26 4.37 -6.18
C GLN A 94 14.72 5.56 -6.98
N PRO A 95 13.51 5.46 -7.58
CA PRO A 95 12.94 6.56 -8.35
C PRO A 95 12.84 7.82 -7.50
N LYS A 96 13.38 8.95 -8.00
CA LYS A 96 13.55 10.18 -7.21
C LYS A 96 12.23 10.85 -6.80
N HIS A 97 11.15 10.59 -7.54
CA HIS A 97 9.82 11.16 -7.26
C HIS A 97 9.00 10.28 -6.29
N LEU A 98 9.47 9.07 -5.98
CA LEU A 98 8.88 8.22 -4.95
C LEU A 98 9.57 8.46 -3.61
N MET A 99 8.82 8.39 -2.52
CA MET A 99 9.42 8.34 -1.19
C MET A 99 10.31 7.08 -1.12
N PRO A 100 11.60 7.20 -0.74
CA PRO A 100 12.50 6.06 -0.72
C PRO A 100 12.13 5.10 0.40
N LEU A 101 12.23 3.79 0.11
CA LEU A 101 12.31 2.75 1.14
C LEU A 101 13.73 2.73 1.72
N LYS A 102 13.92 2.18 2.91
CA LYS A 102 15.24 2.08 3.54
C LYS A 102 16.16 1.21 2.69
N THR A 103 17.34 1.72 2.35
CA THR A 103 18.47 0.93 1.83
C THR A 103 19.65 1.05 2.79
N PRO A 104 20.57 0.06 2.79
CA PRO A 104 21.90 0.26 3.36
C PRO A 104 22.50 1.55 2.78
N HIS A 105 23.10 2.39 3.62
CA HIS A 105 23.82 3.62 3.24
C HIS A 105 22.98 4.87 2.86
N GLN A 106 21.66 4.87 3.02
CA GLN A 106 20.84 6.10 2.90
C GLN A 106 20.47 6.69 4.28
N HIS A 107 21.12 7.81 4.62
CA HIS A 107 20.93 8.53 5.89
C HIS A 107 19.93 9.70 5.81
N GLN A 108 19.47 10.10 4.62
CA GLN A 108 18.57 11.24 4.47
C GLN A 108 17.11 10.89 4.77
N MET A 109 16.39 11.86 5.33
CA MET A 109 14.96 11.84 5.64
C MET A 109 14.22 12.80 4.68
N PRO A 110 12.94 12.57 4.36
CA PRO A 110 12.06 11.49 4.83
C PRO A 110 12.18 10.19 4.02
N LYS A 111 11.98 9.04 4.68
CA LYS A 111 11.95 7.70 4.05
C LYS A 111 10.93 6.80 4.73
N ILE A 112 10.44 5.80 4.03
CA ILE A 112 9.60 4.74 4.59
C ILE A 112 10.51 3.81 5.40
N GLY A 113 10.14 3.52 6.65
CA GLY A 113 10.94 2.77 7.64
C GLY A 113 11.23 1.30 7.30
N PHE A 114 10.97 0.88 6.06
CA PHE A 114 10.99 -0.51 5.63
C PHE A 114 12.05 -0.76 4.57
N ALA A 115 12.76 -1.89 4.64
CA ALA A 115 13.83 -2.19 3.71
C ALA A 115 13.28 -2.49 2.31
N LEU A 116 13.91 -1.94 1.26
CA LEU A 116 13.46 -2.19 -0.12
C LEU A 116 13.41 -3.68 -0.45
N LYS A 117 14.44 -4.44 -0.07
CA LYS A 117 14.48 -5.90 -0.32
C LYS A 117 13.33 -6.62 0.38
N ASP A 118 13.10 -6.33 1.66
CA ASP A 118 11.99 -6.91 2.42
C ASP A 118 10.64 -6.57 1.76
N TYR A 119 10.52 -5.36 1.19
CA TYR A 119 9.28 -4.92 0.53
C TYR A 119 8.98 -5.76 -0.70
N LEU A 120 9.98 -5.89 -1.58
CA LEU A 120 9.85 -6.69 -2.81
C LEU A 120 9.54 -8.15 -2.48
N ASP A 121 10.27 -8.73 -1.51
CA ASP A 121 10.05 -10.11 -1.06
C ASP A 121 8.61 -10.31 -0.54
N LEU A 122 8.09 -9.38 0.25
CA LEU A 122 6.73 -9.44 0.80
C LEU A 122 5.66 -9.32 -0.29
N VAL A 123 5.76 -8.32 -1.17
CA VAL A 123 4.73 -8.06 -2.18
C VAL A 123 4.72 -9.14 -3.26
N ASP A 124 5.89 -9.61 -3.71
CA ASP A 124 5.96 -10.73 -4.67
C ASP A 124 5.34 -12.01 -4.09
N SER A 125 5.72 -12.35 -2.86
CA SER A 125 5.16 -13.52 -2.16
C SER A 125 3.63 -13.40 -2.02
N THR A 126 3.14 -12.22 -1.67
CA THR A 126 1.70 -11.97 -1.51
C THR A 126 0.96 -12.04 -2.84
N GLY A 127 1.52 -11.45 -3.90
CA GLY A 127 0.94 -11.45 -5.24
C GLY A 127 0.82 -12.86 -5.83
N ARG A 128 1.83 -13.72 -5.64
CA ARG A 128 1.77 -15.13 -6.06
C ARG A 128 0.64 -15.89 -5.37
N VAL A 129 0.48 -15.68 -4.06
CA VAL A 129 -0.57 -16.32 -3.26
C VAL A 129 -1.97 -15.89 -3.74
N ILE A 130 -2.18 -14.59 -3.98
CA ILE A 130 -3.42 -14.04 -4.53
C ILE A 130 -3.71 -14.62 -5.91
N ARG A 131 -2.72 -14.63 -6.81
CA ARG A 131 -2.85 -15.13 -8.19
C ARG A 131 -3.21 -16.61 -8.25
N GLU A 132 -2.59 -17.43 -7.40
CA GLU A 132 -2.84 -18.88 -7.33
C GLU A 132 -4.17 -19.23 -6.62
N GLY A 133 -4.90 -18.24 -6.09
CA GLY A 133 -6.12 -18.46 -5.32
C GLY A 133 -5.90 -19.21 -4.00
N LYS A 134 -4.65 -19.34 -3.57
CA LYS A 134 -4.29 -20.06 -2.34
C LYS A 134 -4.58 -19.16 -1.15
N ARG A 135 -5.61 -19.48 -0.38
CA ARG A 135 -5.95 -18.72 0.82
C ARG A 135 -5.05 -19.15 1.98
N GLY A 136 -4.23 -18.25 2.51
CA GLY A 136 -3.69 -18.34 3.87
C GLY A 136 -2.29 -18.92 4.06
N VAL A 137 -1.54 -19.25 3.00
CA VAL A 137 -0.14 -19.71 3.15
C VAL A 137 0.80 -18.72 2.49
N ILE A 138 1.48 -17.94 3.33
CA ILE A 138 2.57 -17.06 2.90
C ILE A 138 3.90 -17.78 3.16
N PRO A 139 4.90 -17.66 2.28
CA PRO A 139 6.22 -18.25 2.49
C PRO A 139 6.85 -17.89 3.85
N GLN A 140 7.52 -18.87 4.47
CA GLN A 140 8.17 -18.71 5.77
C GLN A 140 9.18 -17.54 5.81
N LYS A 141 9.79 -17.24 4.66
CA LYS A 141 10.75 -16.15 4.45
C LYS A 141 10.21 -14.76 4.84
N VAL A 142 8.91 -14.50 4.67
CA VAL A 142 8.32 -13.17 4.93
C VAL A 142 7.53 -13.11 6.25
N LEU A 143 7.46 -14.20 7.01
CA LEU A 143 6.86 -14.18 8.35
C LEU A 143 7.59 -13.23 9.32
N PRO A 144 8.94 -13.19 9.38
CA PRO A 144 9.65 -12.28 10.27
C PRO A 144 9.36 -10.80 9.96
N ILE A 145 9.14 -10.48 8.68
CA ILE A 145 8.76 -9.15 8.21
C ILE A 145 7.43 -8.72 8.84
N LEU A 146 6.40 -9.59 8.77
CA LEU A 146 5.07 -9.31 9.26
C LEU A 146 5.04 -9.21 10.79
N SER A 147 5.76 -10.10 11.48
CA SER A 147 5.86 -10.08 12.94
C SER A 147 6.48 -8.79 13.46
N ARG A 148 7.52 -8.24 12.81
CA ARG A 148 8.13 -6.95 13.20
C ARG A 148 7.15 -5.79 13.17
N LEU A 149 6.11 -5.88 12.35
CA LEU A 149 5.07 -4.85 12.18
C LEU A 149 3.81 -5.13 13.02
N ASN A 150 3.87 -6.15 13.89
CA ASN A 150 2.74 -6.66 14.66
C ASN A 150 1.58 -7.10 13.75
N LEU A 151 1.86 -7.55 12.53
CA LEU A 151 0.84 -8.05 11.59
C LEU A 151 0.74 -9.57 11.72
N ASN A 152 -0.50 -10.06 11.80
CA ASN A 152 -0.81 -11.48 11.86
C ASN A 152 -0.59 -12.13 10.49
N PRO A 153 0.42 -13.01 10.31
CA PRO A 153 0.70 -13.59 9.01
C PRO A 153 -0.41 -14.46 8.44
N LYS A 154 -1.22 -15.10 9.31
CA LYS A 154 -2.36 -15.93 8.86
C LYS A 154 -3.45 -15.09 8.20
N GLU A 155 -3.53 -13.81 8.56
CA GLU A 155 -4.59 -12.91 8.11
C GLU A 155 -4.09 -11.81 7.18
N TRP A 156 -2.78 -11.78 6.88
CA TRP A 156 -2.16 -10.76 6.04
C TRP A 156 -2.78 -10.68 4.64
N VAL A 157 -2.93 -11.80 3.95
CA VAL A 157 -3.51 -11.79 2.58
C VAL A 157 -4.93 -11.22 2.61
N ASN A 158 -5.74 -11.65 3.58
CA ASN A 158 -7.09 -11.15 3.80
C ASN A 158 -7.11 -9.64 4.14
N MET A 159 -6.14 -9.17 4.94
CA MET A 159 -5.98 -7.75 5.24
C MET A 159 -5.69 -6.94 3.97
N VAL A 160 -4.73 -7.38 3.16
CA VAL A 160 -4.36 -6.68 1.93
C VAL A 160 -5.54 -6.69 0.95
N GLU A 161 -6.13 -7.83 0.65
CA GLU A 161 -7.21 -7.94 -0.35
C GLU A 161 -8.46 -7.11 -0.01
N HIS A 162 -8.71 -6.88 1.28
CA HIS A 162 -9.93 -6.23 1.76
C HIS A 162 -9.67 -4.93 2.54
N LEU A 163 -8.46 -4.38 2.46
CA LEU A 163 -8.01 -3.24 3.27
C LEU A 163 -9.02 -2.09 3.30
N GLN A 164 -9.46 -1.66 2.11
CA GLN A 164 -10.38 -0.53 1.93
C GLN A 164 -11.75 -0.74 2.61
N ASN A 165 -12.23 -2.00 2.67
CA ASN A 165 -13.60 -2.33 3.11
C ASN A 165 -13.67 -2.77 4.57
N ARG A 166 -12.55 -3.14 5.18
CA ARG A 166 -12.48 -3.62 6.58
C ARG A 166 -12.28 -2.50 7.59
N PHE A 167 -11.78 -1.36 7.13
CA PHE A 167 -11.56 -0.16 7.92
C PHE A 167 -12.47 0.98 7.43
N SER A 168 -12.73 1.95 8.29
CA SER A 168 -13.63 3.08 7.98
C SER A 168 -12.86 4.37 7.75
N TYR A 169 -12.39 5.01 8.83
CA TYR A 169 -11.71 6.31 8.79
C TYR A 169 -10.21 6.20 9.06
N ALA A 170 -9.77 5.10 9.65
CA ALA A 170 -8.38 4.87 9.99
C ALA A 170 -8.05 3.38 9.95
N ILE A 171 -6.80 3.08 9.63
CA ILE A 171 -6.19 1.75 9.59
C ILE A 171 -5.03 1.75 10.58
N GLY A 172 -4.94 0.73 11.43
CA GLY A 172 -3.85 0.58 12.38
C GLY A 172 -4.15 -0.43 13.47
N HIS A 173 -3.17 -0.61 14.35
CA HIS A 173 -3.30 -1.38 15.57
C HIS A 173 -4.42 -0.83 16.47
N SER A 174 -5.11 -1.71 17.18
CA SER A 174 -6.32 -1.41 17.94
C SER A 174 -6.14 -0.25 18.93
N ALA A 175 -5.02 -0.22 19.65
CA ALA A 175 -4.66 0.88 20.56
C ALA A 175 -4.59 2.24 19.85
N LYS A 176 -4.04 2.29 18.63
CA LYS A 176 -3.96 3.54 17.85
C LYS A 176 -5.31 3.95 17.30
N LEU A 177 -6.14 3.00 16.89
CA LEU A 177 -7.53 3.28 16.49
C LEU A 177 -8.32 3.87 17.66
N LEU A 178 -8.21 3.31 18.86
CA LEU A 178 -8.87 3.85 20.05
C LEU A 178 -8.46 5.30 20.32
N LYS A 179 -7.15 5.57 20.33
CA LYS A 179 -6.61 6.92 20.49
C LYS A 179 -7.13 7.89 19.43
N PHE A 180 -7.05 7.49 18.14
CA PHE A 180 -7.52 8.31 17.02
C PHE A 180 -9.02 8.66 17.15
N ASN A 181 -9.86 7.73 17.60
CA ASN A 181 -11.29 8.00 17.78
C ASN A 181 -11.57 8.94 18.94
N CYS A 182 -10.84 8.81 20.07
CA CYS A 182 -10.94 9.74 21.19
C CYS A 182 -10.60 11.18 20.76
N GLU A 183 -9.56 11.35 19.93
CA GLU A 183 -9.11 12.65 19.44
C GLU A 183 -10.07 13.27 18.40
N ASN A 184 -10.73 12.45 17.58
CA ASN A 184 -11.54 12.91 16.44
C ASN A 184 -13.06 12.81 16.66
N ARG A 185 -13.50 12.51 17.91
CA ARG A 185 -14.92 12.44 18.33
C ARG A 185 -15.81 11.57 17.43
N HIS A 186 -15.27 10.49 16.87
CA HIS A 186 -16.07 9.56 16.07
C HIS A 186 -16.92 8.64 16.96
N TYR A 187 -18.15 8.34 16.54
CA TYR A 187 -19.03 7.38 17.20
C TYR A 187 -18.48 5.94 17.05
N GLY A 188 -17.61 5.55 17.97
CA GLY A 188 -17.07 4.20 18.14
C GLY A 188 -15.93 3.81 17.18
N PRO A 189 -15.02 2.91 17.60
CA PRO A 189 -13.86 2.52 16.80
C PRO A 189 -14.22 1.51 15.71
N LYS A 190 -14.79 2.00 14.60
CA LYS A 190 -15.06 1.17 13.41
C LYS A 190 -13.74 0.55 12.90
N GLY A 191 -13.78 -0.76 12.63
CA GLY A 191 -12.60 -1.52 12.21
C GLY A 191 -11.81 -2.17 13.35
N ILE A 192 -12.18 -1.97 14.63
CA ILE A 192 -11.44 -2.54 15.77
C ILE A 192 -11.42 -4.07 15.78
N LEU A 193 -12.52 -4.72 15.39
CA LEU A 193 -12.60 -6.18 15.31
C LEU A 193 -11.62 -6.73 14.27
N TYR A 194 -11.53 -6.06 13.12
CA TYR A 194 -10.59 -6.42 12.07
C TYR A 194 -9.15 -6.09 12.45
N SER A 195 -8.93 -4.97 13.15
CA SER A 195 -7.61 -4.64 13.71
C SER A 195 -7.12 -5.74 14.64
N LYS A 196 -7.96 -6.23 15.57
CA LYS A 196 -7.60 -7.36 16.47
C LYS A 196 -7.36 -8.67 15.72
N LYS A 197 -7.91 -8.83 14.51
CA LYS A 197 -7.69 -10.00 13.65
C LYS A 197 -6.37 -9.89 12.89
N TYR A 198 -6.11 -8.71 12.33
CA TYR A 198 -5.00 -8.41 11.42
C TYR A 198 -3.71 -8.07 12.13
N TYR A 199 -3.80 -7.59 13.37
CA TYR A 199 -2.65 -7.28 14.20
C TYR A 199 -2.55 -8.28 15.35
N PHE A 200 -1.33 -8.63 15.73
CA PHE A 200 -1.12 -9.29 17.01
C PHE A 200 -1.48 -8.32 18.14
N THR A 201 -2.23 -8.82 19.12
CA THR A 201 -2.33 -8.14 20.42
C THR A 201 -0.94 -8.17 21.03
N VAL A 202 -0.35 -6.99 21.23
CA VAL A 202 0.85 -6.88 22.05
C VAL A 202 0.48 -7.42 23.44
N ALA A 203 1.17 -8.48 23.88
CA ALA A 203 1.06 -8.99 25.24
C ALA A 203 1.59 -7.96 26.24
#